data_AF-A0A4R9IFX6-F1
#
_entry.id   AF-A0A4R9IFX6-F1
#
_cell.length_a   1.000
_cell.length_b   1.000
_cell.length_c   1.000
_cell.angle_alpha   90.00
_cell.angle_beta   90.00
_cell.angle_gamma   90.00
#
_symmetry.space_group_name_H-M   'P 1'
#
loop_
_entity.id
_entity.type
_entity.pdbx_description
1 polymer ?
#
loop_
_entity_poly.entity_id
_entity_poly.type
_entity_poly.pdbx_seq_one_letter_code
_entity_poly.pdbx_strand_id
1 'polypeptide(L)'
;MRWKASEFWKNASPNELLDFFQSIEQGADLKSLADHMLVEDEFCDLVFEYLWLLRSEEGSKRFLNDENLTPELLMKFIYFGYGKQFLSGNFDSNSYFLQVRTLFGSGQSLRILSLAEEMDRDPTLKIHLLSNLDPQTWEAYFDILEEKNMTMQTLLGIFSNLRENEIRKILLNSHTLYYYLRMMMVSGIKKSNEQTPKEMENRMRLVSILESIRVWETFCQNLGERFDFKKESALSPNKRDPDRLSLVLRELTKVPSLDREDVLVYMKSNGAVIDVWEETTILSALGNFDRDGKYF
;
A
#
# COMPACT_ATOMS: atom_id res chain seq x y z
N MET A 1 16.89 32.62 0.01
CA MET A 1 17.51 31.46 -0.65
C MET A 1 17.55 31.73 -2.15
N ARG A 2 18.66 31.42 -2.83
CA ARG A 2 18.88 31.79 -4.26
C ARG A 2 17.97 31.05 -5.25
N TRP A 3 17.43 29.89 -4.87
CA TRP A 3 16.52 29.10 -5.71
C TRP A 3 15.15 29.75 -5.96
N LYS A 4 14.80 30.82 -5.24
CA LYS A 4 13.55 31.58 -5.46
C LYS A 4 13.59 32.46 -6.72
N ALA A 5 14.72 32.52 -7.42
CA ALA A 5 14.81 33.12 -8.74
C ALA A 5 14.45 32.07 -9.80
N SER A 6 13.53 32.38 -10.71
CA SER A 6 12.94 31.46 -11.71
C SER A 6 13.93 30.79 -12.67
N GLU A 7 15.21 31.12 -12.61
CA GLU A 7 16.24 30.52 -13.45
C GLU A 7 17.47 30.06 -12.66
N PHE A 8 17.38 30.00 -11.32
CA PHE A 8 18.49 29.52 -10.50
C PHE A 8 18.96 28.16 -10.99
N TRP A 9 18.04 27.21 -11.14
CA TRP A 9 18.35 25.84 -11.53
C TRP A 9 18.89 25.72 -12.97
N LYS A 10 18.57 26.66 -13.86
CA LYS A 10 19.09 26.74 -15.24
C LYS A 10 20.55 27.20 -15.26
N ASN A 11 20.96 27.99 -14.27
CA ASN A 11 22.26 28.64 -14.21
C ASN A 11 23.13 28.17 -13.02
N ALA A 12 22.63 27.23 -12.21
CA ALA A 12 23.27 26.76 -11.00
C ALA A 12 24.44 25.83 -11.33
N SER A 13 25.52 25.97 -10.57
CA SER A 13 26.60 24.99 -10.57
C SER A 13 26.16 23.68 -9.87
N PRO A 14 26.84 22.55 -10.13
CA PRO A 14 26.53 21.29 -9.45
C PRO A 14 26.54 21.39 -7.92
N ASN A 15 27.46 22.17 -7.33
CA ASN A 15 27.51 22.37 -5.88
C ASN A 15 26.29 23.15 -5.37
N GLU A 16 25.82 24.15 -6.12
CA GLU A 16 24.63 24.92 -5.73
C GLU A 16 23.35 24.08 -5.84
N LEU A 17 23.28 23.14 -6.79
CA LEU A 17 22.19 22.17 -6.87
C LEU A 17 22.23 21.18 -5.70
N LEU A 18 23.43 20.70 -5.31
CA LEU A 18 23.59 19.84 -4.15
C LEU A 18 23.17 20.54 -2.85
N ASP A 19 23.61 21.78 -2.65
CA ASP A 19 23.22 22.59 -1.48
C ASP A 19 21.70 22.81 -1.44
N PHE A 20 21.09 23.06 -2.60
CA PHE A 20 19.64 23.17 -2.74
C PHE A 20 18.93 21.88 -2.33
N PHE A 21 19.36 20.73 -2.86
CA PHE A 21 18.76 19.45 -2.53
C PHE A 21 18.92 19.05 -1.05
N GLN A 22 20.08 19.34 -0.46
CA GLN A 22 20.29 19.20 0.98
C GLN A 22 19.34 20.09 1.78
N SER A 23 18.98 21.28 1.29
CA SER A 23 18.01 22.14 1.97
C SER A 23 16.59 21.55 1.98
N ILE A 24 16.22 20.79 0.95
CA ILE A 24 14.97 20.01 0.91
C ILE A 24 15.00 18.93 2.00
N GLU A 25 16.11 18.19 2.10
CA GLU A 25 16.33 17.17 3.14
C GLU A 25 16.41 17.73 4.56
N GLN A 26 16.65 19.03 4.72
CA GLN A 26 16.64 19.72 6.00
C GLN A 26 15.27 20.35 6.32
N GLY A 27 14.32 20.34 5.37
CA GLY A 27 12.97 20.85 5.58
C GLY A 27 12.88 22.38 5.53
N ALA A 28 13.85 23.05 4.90
CA ALA A 28 13.90 24.50 4.89
C ALA A 28 12.87 25.07 3.89
N ASP A 29 11.85 25.76 4.41
CA ASP A 29 10.87 26.54 3.61
C ASP A 29 10.11 25.73 2.54
N LEU A 30 9.64 24.53 2.93
CA LEU A 30 8.96 23.58 2.03
C LEU A 30 7.71 24.15 1.37
N LYS A 31 6.99 25.06 2.03
CA LYS A 31 5.83 25.75 1.46
C LYS A 31 6.21 26.60 0.26
N SER A 32 7.21 27.47 0.40
CA SER A 32 7.66 28.31 -0.71
C SER A 32 8.21 27.47 -1.87
N LEU A 33 8.74 26.28 -1.59
CA LEU A 33 9.20 25.35 -2.61
C LEU A 33 8.02 24.73 -3.37
N ALA A 34 7.02 24.20 -2.65
CA ALA A 34 5.81 23.63 -3.23
C ALA A 34 5.05 24.66 -4.09
N ASP A 35 4.90 25.89 -3.59
CA ASP A 35 4.27 26.99 -4.33
C ASP A 35 5.01 27.26 -5.65
N HIS A 36 6.35 27.16 -5.67
CA HIS A 36 7.13 27.36 -6.88
C HIS A 36 7.01 26.19 -7.88
N MET A 37 6.99 24.95 -7.39
CA MET A 37 6.78 23.75 -8.21
C MET A 37 5.41 23.73 -8.90
N LEU A 38 4.41 24.39 -8.34
CA LEU A 38 3.09 24.55 -8.99
C LEU A 38 3.12 25.53 -10.18
N VAL A 39 4.08 26.47 -10.20
CA VAL A 39 4.15 27.55 -11.19
C VAL A 39 5.12 27.23 -12.32
N GLU A 40 6.27 26.60 -12.02
CA GLU A 40 7.26 26.18 -13.03
C GLU A 40 7.33 24.66 -13.18
N ASP A 41 6.80 24.13 -14.27
CA ASP A 41 6.82 22.68 -14.55
C ASP A 41 8.25 22.14 -14.73
N GLU A 42 9.15 22.88 -15.38
CA GLU A 42 10.55 22.44 -15.56
C GLU A 42 11.31 22.33 -14.22
N PHE A 43 11.05 23.27 -13.30
CA PHE A 43 11.60 23.21 -11.95
C PHE A 43 11.00 22.03 -11.15
N CYS A 44 9.69 21.81 -11.32
CA CYS A 44 9.00 20.68 -10.73
C CYS A 44 9.61 19.34 -11.16
N ASP A 45 9.87 19.16 -12.46
CA ASP A 45 10.51 17.97 -13.01
C ASP A 45 11.92 17.73 -12.44
N LEU A 46 12.71 18.79 -12.26
CA LEU A 46 14.03 18.68 -11.62
C LEU A 46 13.93 18.18 -10.18
N VAL A 47 13.02 18.76 -9.40
CA VAL A 47 12.80 18.35 -8.00
C VAL A 47 12.26 16.92 -7.95
N PHE A 48 11.34 16.55 -8.83
CA PHE A 48 10.82 15.19 -8.93
C PHE A 48 11.88 14.17 -9.33
N GLU A 49 12.80 14.52 -10.23
CA GLU A 49 13.92 13.63 -10.57
C GLU A 49 14.77 13.34 -9.33
N TYR A 50 15.09 14.38 -8.55
CA TYR A 50 15.82 14.22 -7.29
C TYR A 50 15.07 13.33 -6.29
N LEU A 51 13.81 13.66 -6.01
CA LEU A 51 12.97 12.90 -5.09
C LEU A 51 12.77 11.46 -5.57
N TRP A 52 12.69 11.24 -6.87
CA TRP A 52 12.55 9.91 -7.44
C TRP A 52 13.83 9.09 -7.27
N LEU A 53 15.00 9.68 -7.53
CA LEU A 53 16.30 9.01 -7.33
C LEU A 53 16.52 8.63 -5.85
N LEU A 54 16.16 9.51 -4.92
CA LEU A 54 16.34 9.32 -3.49
C LEU A 54 15.07 8.89 -2.74
N ARG A 55 14.07 8.36 -3.45
CA ARG A 55 12.75 8.00 -2.88
C ARG A 55 12.78 7.06 -1.67
N SER A 56 13.85 6.29 -1.51
CA SER A 56 14.05 5.39 -0.37
C SER A 56 14.59 6.08 0.88
N GLU A 57 15.17 7.27 0.73
CA GLU A 57 15.79 8.04 1.82
C GLU A 57 14.73 8.73 2.70
N GLU A 58 15.02 8.82 4.00
CA GLU A 58 14.13 9.43 5.00
C GLU A 58 13.82 10.91 4.68
N GLY A 59 14.78 11.66 4.14
CA GLY A 59 14.59 13.06 3.76
C GLY A 59 13.53 13.24 2.67
N SER A 60 13.59 12.42 1.62
CA SER A 60 12.62 12.44 0.52
C SER A 60 11.24 11.98 1.00
N LYS A 61 11.16 10.93 1.82
CA LYS A 61 9.89 10.50 2.42
C LYS A 61 9.29 11.59 3.29
N ARG A 62 10.09 12.26 4.12
CA ARG A 62 9.59 13.35 4.97
C ARG A 62 9.05 14.50 4.13
N PHE A 63 9.72 14.87 3.04
CA PHE A 63 9.23 15.90 2.13
C PHE A 63 7.91 15.51 1.44
N LEU A 64 7.83 14.28 0.90
CA LEU A 64 6.60 13.75 0.31
C LEU A 64 5.44 13.66 1.31
N ASN A 65 5.76 13.64 2.60
CA ASN A 65 4.77 13.59 3.68
C ASN A 65 4.49 14.93 4.36
N ASP A 66 5.05 16.02 3.87
CA ASP A 66 4.80 17.35 4.40
C ASP A 66 3.41 17.87 4.00
N GLU A 67 2.73 18.55 4.93
CA GLU A 67 1.39 19.09 4.70
C GLU A 67 1.37 20.21 3.65
N ASN A 68 2.49 20.90 3.45
CA ASN A 68 2.59 21.96 2.44
C ASN A 68 2.63 21.42 1.02
N LEU A 69 2.92 20.13 0.82
CA LEU A 69 2.87 19.50 -0.49
C LEU A 69 1.40 19.21 -0.84
N THR A 70 0.91 19.79 -1.94
CA THR A 70 -0.51 19.68 -2.31
C THR A 70 -0.81 18.32 -2.95
N PRO A 71 -2.06 17.82 -2.86
CA PRO A 71 -2.46 16.58 -3.53
C PRO A 71 -2.16 16.56 -5.04
N GLU A 72 -2.27 17.70 -5.72
CA GLU A 72 -1.99 17.83 -7.15
C GLU A 72 -0.50 17.60 -7.44
N LEU A 73 0.41 18.16 -6.63
CA LEU A 73 1.84 17.90 -6.76
C LEU A 73 2.18 16.44 -6.46
N LEU A 74 1.54 15.85 -5.45
CA LEU A 74 1.71 14.43 -5.12
C LEU A 74 1.28 13.54 -6.30
N MET A 75 0.14 13.85 -6.94
CA MET A 75 -0.32 13.14 -8.12
C MET A 75 0.63 13.30 -9.31
N LYS A 76 1.13 14.53 -9.56
CA LYS A 76 2.16 14.76 -10.59
C LYS A 76 3.41 13.92 -10.31
N PHE A 77 3.87 13.84 -9.07
CA PHE A 77 5.02 13.01 -8.68
C PHE A 77 4.77 11.52 -8.93
N ILE A 78 3.59 11.01 -8.58
CA ILE A 78 3.21 9.61 -8.84
C ILE A 78 3.22 9.33 -10.34
N TYR A 79 2.69 10.21 -11.18
CA TYR A 79 2.69 9.96 -12.62
C TYR A 79 4.05 10.22 -13.29
N PHE A 80 4.88 11.10 -12.73
CA PHE A 80 6.27 11.27 -13.13
C PHE A 80 7.06 9.97 -12.96
N GLY A 81 6.99 9.36 -11.76
CA GLY A 81 7.62 8.06 -11.49
C GLY A 81 7.06 6.93 -12.36
N TYR A 82 5.74 6.95 -12.63
CA TYR A 82 5.07 5.98 -13.49
C TYR A 82 5.65 6.05 -14.91
N GLY A 83 5.76 7.24 -15.48
CA GLY A 83 6.35 7.46 -16.80
C GLY A 83 7.80 6.97 -16.88
N LYS A 84 8.61 7.26 -15.85
CA LYS A 84 10.00 6.79 -15.75
C LYS A 84 10.11 5.26 -15.75
N GLN A 85 9.30 4.58 -14.94
CA GLN A 85 9.32 3.12 -14.90
C GLN A 85 8.74 2.50 -16.18
N PHE A 86 7.70 3.09 -16.76
CA PHE A 86 7.13 2.64 -18.02
C PHE A 86 8.17 2.60 -19.15
N LEU A 87 9.01 3.64 -19.23
CA LEU A 87 10.10 3.72 -20.21
C LEU A 87 11.23 2.68 -20.01
N SER A 88 11.31 2.03 -18.83
CA SER A 88 12.33 1.02 -18.54
C SER A 88 12.04 -0.38 -19.10
N GLY A 89 10.83 -0.61 -19.64
CA GLY A 89 10.49 -1.80 -20.43
C GLY A 89 9.97 -3.03 -19.67
N ASN A 90 10.12 -3.10 -18.33
CA ASN A 90 9.57 -4.17 -17.48
C ASN A 90 8.58 -3.61 -16.46
N PHE A 91 7.51 -3.00 -16.96
CA PHE A 91 6.57 -2.26 -16.13
C PHE A 91 5.35 -3.08 -15.72
N ASP A 92 5.12 -3.21 -14.42
CA ASP A 92 3.89 -3.74 -13.82
C ASP A 92 3.26 -2.67 -12.91
N SER A 93 2.06 -2.19 -13.26
CA SER A 93 1.39 -1.11 -12.54
C SER A 93 1.10 -1.46 -11.08
N ASN A 94 0.77 -2.72 -10.78
CA ASN A 94 0.49 -3.16 -9.40
C ASN A 94 1.76 -3.07 -8.54
N SER A 95 2.88 -3.59 -9.05
CA SER A 95 4.18 -3.53 -8.39
C SER A 95 4.65 -2.08 -8.20
N TYR A 96 4.39 -1.23 -9.19
CA TYR A 96 4.67 0.20 -9.10
C TYR A 96 3.86 0.86 -7.97
N PHE A 97 2.54 0.75 -8.00
CA PHE A 97 1.69 1.38 -7.01
C PHE A 97 1.87 0.80 -5.60
N LEU A 98 2.28 -0.46 -5.49
CA LEU A 98 2.72 -1.03 -4.22
C LEU A 98 3.98 -0.34 -3.68
N GLN A 99 4.96 0.00 -4.53
CA GLN A 99 6.14 0.79 -4.11
C GLN A 99 5.72 2.21 -3.73
N VAL A 100 4.91 2.87 -4.56
CA VAL A 100 4.40 4.22 -4.30
C VAL A 100 3.68 4.30 -2.96
N ARG A 101 2.88 3.29 -2.62
CA ARG A 101 2.20 3.19 -1.31
C ARG A 101 3.18 3.36 -0.15
N THR A 102 4.39 2.80 -0.24
CA THR A 102 5.39 2.86 0.83
C THR A 102 6.06 4.23 0.99
N LEU A 103 5.87 5.14 0.03
CA LEU A 103 6.42 6.50 0.08
C LEU A 103 5.55 7.45 0.90
N PHE A 104 4.25 7.14 1.04
CA PHE A 104 3.29 8.00 1.70
C PHE A 104 2.82 7.40 3.02
N GLY A 105 2.63 8.26 4.00
CA GLY A 105 1.89 7.97 5.21
C GLY A 105 0.39 7.98 4.92
N SER A 106 -0.33 7.34 5.84
CA SER A 106 -1.78 7.20 5.86
C SER A 106 -2.53 8.53 5.59
N GLY A 107 -2.16 9.62 6.30
CA GLY A 107 -2.78 10.93 6.10
C GLY A 107 -2.57 11.54 4.71
N GLN A 108 -1.41 11.35 4.09
CA GLN A 108 -1.17 11.84 2.73
C GLN A 108 -1.93 11.01 1.69
N SER A 109 -2.01 9.69 1.89
CA SER A 109 -2.86 8.84 1.06
C SER A 109 -4.32 9.31 1.08
N LEU A 110 -4.84 9.72 2.25
CA LEU A 110 -6.18 10.29 2.37
C LEU A 110 -6.32 11.63 1.62
N ARG A 111 -5.32 12.52 1.72
CA ARG A 111 -5.31 13.81 1.00
C ARG A 111 -5.34 13.59 -0.52
N ILE A 112 -4.58 12.63 -1.04
CA ILE A 112 -4.60 12.26 -2.46
C ILE A 112 -5.97 11.67 -2.84
N LEU A 113 -6.51 10.75 -2.03
CA LEU A 113 -7.83 10.14 -2.25
C LEU A 113 -8.98 11.16 -2.30
N SER A 114 -8.79 12.34 -1.72
CA SER A 114 -9.78 13.41 -1.71
C SER A 114 -9.96 14.09 -3.07
N LEU A 115 -9.01 13.92 -4.00
CA LEU A 115 -9.08 14.36 -5.41
C LEU A 115 -10.05 13.47 -6.21
N ALA A 116 -11.35 13.78 -6.12
CA ALA A 116 -12.40 12.88 -6.61
C ALA A 116 -12.30 12.57 -8.12
N GLU A 117 -12.04 13.58 -8.97
CA GLU A 117 -12.09 13.41 -10.43
C GLU A 117 -10.91 12.61 -10.98
N GLU A 118 -9.71 12.84 -10.45
CA GLU A 118 -8.48 12.14 -10.84
C GLU A 118 -8.49 10.69 -10.34
N MET A 119 -8.97 10.48 -9.11
CA MET A 119 -8.96 9.15 -8.49
C MET A 119 -9.99 8.20 -9.10
N ASP A 120 -11.08 8.71 -9.67
CA ASP A 120 -12.05 7.87 -10.37
C ASP A 120 -11.53 7.33 -11.72
N ARG A 121 -10.45 7.92 -12.27
CA ARG A 121 -9.81 7.45 -13.50
C ARG A 121 -8.80 6.33 -13.27
N ASP A 122 -8.28 6.17 -12.05
CA ASP A 122 -7.24 5.19 -11.71
C ASP A 122 -7.65 4.31 -10.51
N PRO A 123 -8.48 3.28 -10.74
CA PRO A 123 -8.97 2.40 -9.66
C PRO A 123 -7.85 1.61 -8.98
N THR A 124 -6.74 1.34 -9.69
CA THR A 124 -5.60 0.59 -9.15
C THR A 124 -4.86 1.44 -8.12
N LEU A 125 -4.48 2.68 -8.47
CA LEU A 125 -3.87 3.61 -7.53
C LEU A 125 -4.80 3.86 -6.33
N LYS A 126 -6.10 4.07 -6.59
CA LYS A 126 -7.11 4.29 -5.54
C LYS A 126 -7.11 3.18 -4.51
N ILE A 127 -7.09 1.92 -4.94
CA ILE A 127 -7.08 0.79 -4.03
C ILE A 127 -5.77 0.69 -3.25
N HIS A 128 -4.61 0.95 -3.88
CA HIS A 128 -3.35 0.95 -3.16
C HIS A 128 -3.28 2.05 -2.08
N LEU A 129 -3.81 3.25 -2.36
CA LEU A 129 -3.91 4.33 -1.37
C LEU A 129 -4.89 3.99 -0.25
N LEU A 130 -6.06 3.42 -0.56
CA LEU A 130 -7.02 2.92 0.45
C LEU A 130 -6.38 1.85 1.34
N SER A 131 -5.54 0.99 0.75
CA SER A 131 -4.82 -0.07 1.47
C SER A 131 -3.78 0.47 2.46
N ASN A 132 -3.41 1.76 2.36
CA ASN A 132 -2.43 2.43 3.22
C ASN A 132 -3.07 3.16 4.42
N LEU A 133 -4.39 3.29 4.43
CA LEU A 133 -5.10 4.01 5.48
C LEU A 133 -5.08 3.21 6.79
N ASP A 134 -4.75 3.90 7.88
CA ASP A 134 -4.93 3.43 9.24
C ASP A 134 -6.40 3.56 9.69
N PRO A 135 -6.79 3.03 10.86
CA PRO A 135 -8.18 3.10 11.30
C PRO A 135 -8.76 4.53 11.41
N GLN A 136 -7.96 5.51 11.87
CA GLN A 136 -8.42 6.89 12.06
C GLN A 136 -8.68 7.58 10.71
N THR A 137 -7.79 7.38 9.74
CA THR A 137 -7.93 7.93 8.39
C THR A 137 -9.01 7.21 7.57
N TRP A 138 -9.29 5.94 7.86
CA TRP A 138 -10.46 5.23 7.30
C TRP A 138 -11.77 5.87 7.75
N GLU A 139 -11.89 6.22 9.04
CA GLU A 139 -13.06 6.94 9.55
C GLU A 139 -13.22 8.29 8.84
N ALA A 140 -12.15 9.08 8.75
CA ALA A 140 -12.16 10.35 8.02
C ALA A 140 -12.50 10.18 6.52
N TYR A 141 -12.07 9.09 5.89
CA TYR A 141 -12.43 8.78 4.51
C TYR A 141 -13.93 8.49 4.36
N PHE A 142 -14.54 7.78 5.31
CA PHE A 142 -15.99 7.56 5.31
C PHE A 142 -16.76 8.87 5.50
N ASP A 143 -16.31 9.75 6.38
CA ASP A 143 -16.91 11.08 6.55
C ASP A 143 -16.90 11.87 5.23
N ILE A 144 -15.77 11.86 4.49
CA ILE A 144 -15.66 12.51 3.17
C ILE A 144 -16.64 11.90 2.15
N LEU A 145 -16.81 10.57 2.16
CA LEU A 145 -17.77 9.91 1.26
C LEU A 145 -19.20 10.31 1.60
N GLU A 146 -19.55 10.39 2.89
CA GLU A 146 -20.87 10.83 3.35
C GLU A 146 -21.14 12.30 2.96
N GLU A 147 -20.18 13.20 3.18
CA GLU A 147 -20.29 14.61 2.77
C GLU A 147 -20.51 14.77 1.27
N LYS A 148 -19.87 13.92 0.45
CA LYS A 148 -19.99 13.93 -1.02
C LYS A 148 -21.23 13.17 -1.53
N ASN A 149 -22.13 12.71 -0.64
CA ASN A 149 -23.26 11.83 -0.97
C ASN A 149 -22.85 10.57 -1.76
N MET A 150 -21.58 10.15 -1.64
CA MET A 150 -21.09 8.93 -2.26
C MET A 150 -21.50 7.74 -1.39
N THR A 151 -22.06 6.72 -2.02
CA THR A 151 -22.53 5.55 -1.28
C THR A 151 -21.42 4.53 -1.14
N MET A 152 -21.60 3.63 -0.18
CA MET A 152 -20.84 2.39 -0.06
C MET A 152 -20.70 1.59 -1.38
N GLN A 153 -21.66 1.75 -2.31
CA GLN A 153 -21.57 1.15 -3.65
C GLN A 153 -20.44 1.77 -4.48
N THR A 154 -20.09 3.03 -4.28
CA THR A 154 -18.94 3.67 -4.93
C THR A 154 -17.67 2.92 -4.61
N LEU A 155 -17.45 2.55 -3.34
CA LEU A 155 -16.27 1.80 -2.93
C LEU A 155 -16.25 0.39 -3.53
N LEU A 156 -17.39 -0.30 -3.55
CA LEU A 156 -17.54 -1.60 -4.24
C LEU A 156 -17.30 -1.48 -5.75
N GLY A 157 -17.69 -0.36 -6.35
CA GLY A 157 -17.47 -0.04 -7.75
C GLY A 157 -15.98 -0.01 -8.12
N ILE A 158 -15.11 0.43 -7.21
CA ILE A 158 -13.66 0.45 -7.45
C ILE A 158 -13.13 -0.98 -7.71
N PHE A 159 -13.61 -1.97 -6.96
CA PHE A 159 -13.21 -3.37 -7.12
C PHE A 159 -13.80 -4.03 -8.36
N SER A 160 -14.90 -3.50 -8.92
CA SER A 160 -15.57 -4.11 -10.07
C SER A 160 -14.69 -4.17 -11.33
N ASN A 161 -13.75 -3.23 -11.46
CA ASN A 161 -12.88 -3.11 -12.62
C ASN A 161 -11.55 -3.88 -12.48
N LEU A 162 -11.23 -4.41 -11.29
CA LEU A 162 -10.01 -5.19 -11.06
C LEU A 162 -10.23 -6.68 -11.28
N ARG A 163 -9.15 -7.42 -11.57
CA ARG A 163 -9.15 -8.89 -11.64
C ARG A 163 -9.13 -9.52 -10.25
N GLU A 164 -9.63 -10.75 -10.12
CA GLU A 164 -9.81 -11.39 -8.81
C GLU A 164 -8.48 -11.55 -8.07
N ASN A 165 -7.44 -11.98 -8.79
CA ASN A 165 -6.11 -12.17 -8.22
C ASN A 165 -5.49 -10.84 -7.75
N GLU A 166 -5.78 -9.72 -8.42
CA GLU A 166 -5.30 -8.39 -8.01
C GLU A 166 -5.97 -7.96 -6.70
N ILE A 167 -7.29 -8.10 -6.63
CA ILE A 167 -8.05 -7.83 -5.39
C ILE A 167 -7.53 -8.70 -4.26
N ARG A 168 -7.38 -10.01 -4.48
CA ARG A 168 -6.86 -10.95 -3.49
C ARG A 168 -5.48 -10.53 -2.99
N LYS A 169 -4.55 -10.23 -3.90
CA LYS A 169 -3.19 -9.80 -3.56
C LYS A 169 -3.19 -8.52 -2.71
N ILE A 170 -3.98 -7.52 -3.10
CA ILE A 170 -4.11 -6.27 -2.34
C ILE A 170 -4.63 -6.54 -0.92
N LEU A 171 -5.68 -7.36 -0.78
CA LEU A 171 -6.29 -7.65 0.51
C LEU A 171 -5.40 -8.50 1.42
N LEU A 172 -4.59 -9.41 0.84
CA LEU A 172 -3.57 -10.13 1.59
C LEU A 172 -2.45 -9.20 2.09
N ASN A 173 -2.14 -8.15 1.32
CA ASN A 173 -1.13 -7.14 1.65
C ASN A 173 -1.68 -5.93 2.43
N SER A 174 -2.96 -5.94 2.85
CA SER A 174 -3.58 -4.90 3.66
C SER A 174 -4.72 -5.45 4.52
N HIS A 175 -4.36 -5.84 5.74
CA HIS A 175 -5.31 -6.38 6.72
C HIS A 175 -6.41 -5.37 7.09
N THR A 176 -6.08 -4.09 7.22
CA THR A 176 -7.03 -3.02 7.55
C THR A 176 -8.12 -2.91 6.48
N LEU A 177 -7.73 -2.82 5.21
CA LEU A 177 -8.69 -2.77 4.10
C LEU A 177 -9.57 -4.03 4.06
N TYR A 178 -8.99 -5.22 4.27
CA TYR A 178 -9.75 -6.47 4.39
C TYR A 178 -10.82 -6.40 5.49
N TYR A 179 -10.46 -5.93 6.69
CA TYR A 179 -11.37 -5.83 7.82
C TYR A 179 -12.52 -4.85 7.55
N TYR A 180 -12.22 -3.65 7.04
CA TYR A 180 -13.23 -2.67 6.68
C TYR A 180 -14.15 -3.19 5.58
N LEU A 181 -13.62 -3.80 4.52
CA LEU A 181 -14.44 -4.43 3.49
C LEU A 181 -15.38 -5.48 4.08
N ARG A 182 -14.88 -6.34 4.96
CA ARG A 182 -15.71 -7.38 5.59
C ARG A 182 -16.81 -6.78 6.45
N MET A 183 -16.50 -5.80 7.32
CA MET A 183 -17.50 -5.10 8.12
C MET A 183 -18.56 -4.45 7.22
N MET A 184 -18.11 -3.82 6.14
CA MET A 184 -18.96 -3.22 5.14
C MET A 184 -19.90 -4.25 4.50
N MET A 185 -19.41 -5.42 4.11
CA MET A 185 -20.23 -6.47 3.51
C MET A 185 -21.31 -7.03 4.46
N VAL A 186 -21.02 -7.07 5.77
CA VAL A 186 -21.94 -7.49 6.84
C VAL A 186 -22.96 -6.39 7.18
N SER A 187 -22.53 -5.14 7.31
CA SER A 187 -23.39 -3.99 7.63
C SER A 187 -24.26 -3.55 6.44
N GLY A 188 -23.78 -3.78 5.21
CA GLY A 188 -24.47 -3.51 3.94
C GLY A 188 -25.57 -4.51 3.61
N ILE A 189 -26.00 -5.36 4.55
CA ILE A 189 -27.21 -6.22 4.41
C ILE A 189 -28.48 -5.36 4.66
N LYS A 190 -28.51 -4.11 4.18
CA LYS A 190 -29.79 -3.42 3.98
C LYS A 190 -30.40 -4.00 2.71
N LYS A 191 -31.55 -4.65 2.86
CA LYS A 191 -32.44 -5.10 1.77
C LYS A 191 -32.70 -3.90 0.85
N SER A 192 -31.99 -3.79 -0.27
CA SER A 192 -32.30 -2.80 -1.29
C SER A 192 -32.82 -3.53 -2.52
N ASN A 193 -34.09 -3.31 -2.81
CA ASN A 193 -34.78 -3.81 -4.00
C ASN A 193 -34.32 -3.09 -5.29
N GLU A 194 -33.20 -2.36 -5.25
CA GLU A 194 -32.73 -1.47 -6.34
C GLU A 194 -31.29 -1.80 -6.82
N GLN A 195 -30.69 -2.92 -6.38
CA GLN A 195 -29.38 -3.30 -6.91
C GLN A 195 -29.49 -3.87 -8.33
N THR A 196 -28.65 -3.37 -9.23
CA THR A 196 -28.57 -3.93 -10.59
C THR A 196 -27.99 -5.36 -10.55
N PRO A 197 -28.31 -6.25 -11.51
CA PRO A 197 -27.73 -7.59 -11.56
C PRO A 197 -26.19 -7.59 -11.54
N LYS A 198 -25.58 -6.61 -12.19
CA LYS A 198 -24.12 -6.43 -12.23
C LYS A 198 -23.54 -6.06 -10.86
N GLU A 199 -24.23 -5.21 -10.08
CA GLU A 199 -23.81 -4.89 -8.71
C GLU A 199 -23.88 -6.11 -7.79
N MET A 200 -24.92 -6.92 -7.93
CA MET A 200 -25.09 -8.14 -7.15
C MET A 200 -23.99 -9.16 -7.50
N GLU A 201 -23.66 -9.32 -8.78
CA GLU A 201 -22.55 -10.16 -9.23
C GLU A 201 -21.20 -9.71 -8.64
N ASN A 202 -20.88 -8.41 -8.74
CA ASN A 202 -19.66 -7.83 -8.17
C ASN A 202 -19.60 -8.02 -6.65
N ARG A 203 -20.73 -7.85 -5.97
CA ARG A 203 -20.84 -8.08 -4.53
C ARG A 203 -20.54 -9.54 -4.18
N MET A 204 -21.18 -10.49 -4.86
CA MET A 204 -20.96 -11.93 -4.63
C MET A 204 -19.52 -12.33 -4.90
N ARG A 205 -18.92 -11.80 -5.97
CA ARG A 205 -17.50 -11.99 -6.28
C ARG A 205 -16.61 -11.51 -5.15
N LEU A 206 -16.84 -10.30 -4.63
CA LEU A 206 -16.05 -9.78 -3.51
C LEU A 206 -16.25 -10.59 -2.22
N VAL A 207 -17.47 -11.05 -1.91
CA VAL A 207 -17.73 -11.96 -0.79
C VAL A 207 -16.90 -13.23 -0.91
N SER A 208 -16.89 -13.85 -2.10
CA SER A 208 -16.10 -15.06 -2.36
C SER A 208 -14.61 -14.85 -2.06
N ILE A 209 -14.05 -13.72 -2.53
CA ILE A 209 -12.65 -13.36 -2.26
C ILE A 209 -12.41 -13.19 -0.75
N LEU A 210 -13.27 -12.43 -0.06
CA LEU A 210 -13.15 -12.19 1.37
C LEU A 210 -13.23 -13.49 2.20
N GLU A 211 -14.11 -14.41 1.84
CA GLU A 211 -14.22 -15.72 2.49
C GLU A 211 -12.99 -16.59 2.20
N SER A 212 -12.40 -16.50 1.01
CA SER A 212 -11.15 -17.21 0.71
C SER A 212 -9.97 -16.74 1.56
N ILE A 213 -9.93 -15.45 1.94
CA ILE A 213 -8.91 -14.87 2.82
C ILE A 213 -9.21 -15.17 4.29
N ARG A 214 -10.49 -15.26 4.67
CA ARG A 214 -10.93 -15.56 6.05
C ARG A 214 -10.38 -16.87 6.61
N VAL A 215 -10.05 -17.83 5.75
CA VAL A 215 -9.37 -19.07 6.17
C VAL A 215 -8.06 -18.76 6.91
N TRP A 216 -7.31 -17.77 6.44
CA TRP A 216 -6.04 -17.34 7.04
C TRP A 216 -6.24 -16.54 8.32
N GLU A 217 -7.29 -15.72 8.38
CA GLU A 217 -7.69 -15.04 9.62
C GLU A 217 -7.98 -16.07 10.72
N THR A 218 -8.80 -17.07 10.40
CA THR A 218 -9.17 -18.14 11.33
C THR A 218 -7.94 -18.96 11.76
N PHE A 219 -7.02 -19.21 10.83
CA PHE A 219 -5.75 -19.86 11.15
C PHE A 219 -4.91 -19.03 12.13
N CYS A 220 -4.77 -17.72 11.92
CA CYS A 220 -4.00 -16.84 12.81
C CYS A 220 -4.64 -16.73 14.19
N GLN A 221 -5.96 -16.67 14.28
CA GLN A 221 -6.71 -16.71 15.54
C GLN A 221 -6.42 -18.01 16.31
N ASN A 222 -6.56 -19.16 15.65
CA ASN A 222 -6.25 -20.47 16.26
C ASN A 222 -4.78 -20.59 16.68
N LEU A 223 -3.86 -19.94 15.96
CA LEU A 223 -2.45 -19.89 16.31
C LEU A 223 -2.25 -19.03 17.58
N GLY A 224 -2.94 -17.90 17.70
CA GLY A 224 -2.89 -17.02 18.89
C GLY A 224 -3.53 -17.61 20.14
N GLU A 225 -4.48 -18.54 19.98
CA GLU A 225 -5.03 -19.33 21.09
C GLU A 225 -4.00 -20.35 21.64
N ARG A 226 -3.08 -20.80 20.80
CA ARG A 226 -2.04 -21.78 21.17
C ARG A 226 -0.76 -21.14 21.66
N PHE A 227 -0.40 -19.99 21.10
CA PHE A 227 0.85 -19.30 21.39
C PHE A 227 0.60 -17.86 21.77
N ASP A 228 1.14 -17.44 22.91
CA ASP A 228 1.10 -16.05 23.34
C ASP A 228 2.08 -15.22 22.50
N PHE A 229 1.59 -14.60 21.43
CA PHE A 229 2.39 -13.82 20.49
C PHE A 229 3.16 -12.67 21.16
N LYS A 230 2.64 -12.09 22.26
CA LYS A 230 3.37 -11.05 22.99
C LYS A 230 4.59 -11.63 23.71
N LYS A 231 4.48 -12.83 24.26
CA LYS A 231 5.62 -13.52 24.87
C LYS A 231 6.60 -14.00 23.81
N GLU A 232 6.12 -14.63 22.74
CA GLU A 232 6.97 -15.13 21.65
C GLU A 232 7.78 -14.02 20.97
N SER A 233 7.17 -12.85 20.77
CA SER A 233 7.87 -11.70 20.16
C SER A 233 8.97 -11.11 21.07
N ALA A 234 8.83 -11.23 22.39
CA ALA A 234 9.85 -10.80 23.35
C ALA A 234 11.04 -11.78 23.46
N LEU A 235 10.90 -13.01 22.96
CA LEU A 235 11.96 -14.00 22.96
C LEU A 235 12.89 -13.82 21.76
N SER A 236 14.16 -14.19 21.95
CA SER A 236 15.10 -14.34 20.84
C SER A 236 14.65 -15.49 19.93
N PRO A 237 14.91 -15.46 18.61
CA PRO A 237 14.35 -16.44 17.66
C PRO A 237 14.61 -17.90 18.04
N ASN A 238 15.81 -18.20 18.57
CA ASN A 238 16.21 -19.53 19.03
C ASN A 238 15.53 -20.02 20.33
N LYS A 239 14.77 -19.16 21.02
CA LYS A 239 14.03 -19.49 22.25
C LYS A 239 12.53 -19.54 22.03
N ARG A 240 12.07 -19.15 20.83
CA ARG A 240 10.66 -19.23 20.46
C ARG A 240 10.25 -20.67 20.21
N ASP A 241 8.97 -20.95 20.36
CA ASP A 241 8.44 -22.28 20.08
C ASP A 241 8.51 -22.59 18.57
N PRO A 242 9.28 -23.63 18.14
CA PRO A 242 9.40 -23.98 16.73
C PRO A 242 8.12 -24.60 16.14
N ASP A 243 7.18 -25.07 16.97
CA ASP A 243 5.91 -25.62 16.50
C ASP A 243 5.06 -24.57 15.79
N ARG A 244 5.21 -23.28 16.12
CA ARG A 244 4.58 -22.17 15.39
C ARG A 244 4.93 -22.20 13.91
N LEU A 245 6.22 -22.27 13.60
CA LEU A 245 6.71 -22.26 12.21
C LEU A 245 6.32 -23.55 11.50
N SER A 246 6.35 -24.68 12.22
CA SER A 246 5.90 -25.97 11.69
C SER A 246 4.43 -25.95 11.27
N LEU A 247 3.56 -25.31 12.06
CA LEU A 247 2.15 -25.14 11.71
C LEU A 247 1.95 -24.21 10.51
N VAL A 248 2.70 -23.10 10.44
CA VAL A 248 2.67 -22.19 9.29
C VAL A 248 3.12 -22.91 8.02
N LEU A 249 4.24 -23.63 8.05
CA LEU A 249 4.76 -24.43 6.94
C LEU A 249 3.74 -25.46 6.44
N ARG A 250 3.08 -26.17 7.35
CA ARG A 250 2.07 -27.18 7.02
C ARG A 250 0.82 -26.58 6.37
N GLU A 251 0.45 -25.36 6.70
CA GLU A 251 -0.67 -24.70 6.03
C GLU A 251 -0.24 -24.13 4.66
N LEU A 252 0.95 -23.52 4.56
CA LEU A 252 1.45 -22.96 3.30
C LEU A 252 1.74 -24.03 2.23
N THR A 253 2.04 -25.27 2.62
CA THR A 253 2.17 -26.39 1.65
C THR A 253 0.88 -26.70 0.92
N LYS A 254 -0.29 -26.35 1.48
CA LYS A 254 -1.60 -26.49 0.82
C LYS A 254 -1.91 -25.35 -0.16
N VAL A 255 -1.12 -24.28 -0.12
CA VAL A 255 -1.30 -23.07 -0.93
C VAL A 255 -0.50 -23.21 -2.24
N PRO A 256 -1.06 -22.79 -3.39
CA PRO A 256 -0.31 -22.71 -4.63
C PRO A 256 0.97 -21.88 -4.46
N SER A 257 2.07 -22.30 -5.09
CA SER A 257 3.38 -21.67 -4.92
C SER A 257 3.39 -20.16 -5.21
N LEU A 258 2.58 -19.70 -6.16
CA LEU A 258 2.44 -18.29 -6.53
C LEU A 258 1.79 -17.42 -5.44
N ASP A 259 0.98 -18.00 -4.55
CA ASP A 259 0.21 -17.26 -3.53
C ASP A 259 0.86 -17.32 -2.14
N ARG A 260 1.87 -18.18 -1.94
CA ARG A 260 2.45 -18.45 -0.61
C ARG A 260 3.06 -17.22 0.04
N GLU A 261 3.73 -16.38 -0.74
CA GLU A 261 4.35 -15.14 -0.25
C GLU A 261 3.29 -14.15 0.24
N ASP A 262 2.24 -13.90 -0.56
CA ASP A 262 1.15 -13.00 -0.18
C ASP A 262 0.39 -13.52 1.06
N VAL A 263 0.18 -14.84 1.17
CA VAL A 263 -0.44 -15.45 2.37
C VAL A 263 0.47 -15.31 3.59
N LEU A 264 1.78 -15.47 3.44
CA LEU A 264 2.75 -15.31 4.54
C LEU A 264 2.79 -13.86 5.03
N VAL A 265 2.76 -12.88 4.12
CA VAL A 265 2.62 -11.46 4.45
C VAL A 265 1.35 -11.22 5.27
N TYR A 266 0.22 -11.78 4.84
CA TYR A 266 -1.04 -11.66 5.57
C TYR A 266 -0.92 -12.25 6.99
N MET A 267 -0.38 -13.47 7.13
CA MET A 267 -0.22 -14.12 8.44
C MET A 267 0.65 -13.29 9.39
N LYS A 268 1.75 -12.74 8.89
CA LYS A 268 2.65 -11.84 9.64
C LYS A 268 1.92 -10.60 10.15
N SER A 269 1.18 -9.94 9.26
CA SER A 269 0.39 -8.75 9.62
C SER A 269 -0.74 -9.07 10.61
N ASN A 270 -1.18 -10.32 10.66
CA ASN A 270 -2.29 -10.77 11.50
C ASN A 270 -1.84 -11.50 12.77
N GLY A 271 -0.63 -11.21 13.24
CA GLY A 271 -0.13 -11.59 14.56
C GLY A 271 0.74 -12.85 14.58
N ALA A 272 0.91 -13.57 13.46
CA ALA A 272 1.89 -14.66 13.43
C ALA A 272 3.30 -14.06 13.63
N VAL A 273 3.94 -14.41 14.75
CA VAL A 273 5.30 -13.93 15.09
C VAL A 273 6.31 -14.57 14.15
N ILE A 274 6.58 -13.95 13.00
CA ILE A 274 7.54 -14.47 12.02
C ILE A 274 8.49 -13.32 11.67
N ASP A 275 9.75 -13.45 12.06
CA ASP A 275 10.79 -12.51 11.66
C ASP A 275 11.34 -12.79 10.25
N VAL A 276 12.25 -11.93 9.80
CA VAL A 276 12.82 -11.99 8.44
C VAL A 276 13.59 -13.30 8.18
N TRP A 277 14.27 -13.83 9.20
CA TRP A 277 15.02 -15.09 9.08
C TRP A 277 14.08 -16.29 9.06
N GLU A 278 13.06 -16.28 9.91
CA GLU A 278 12.01 -17.30 9.94
C GLU A 278 11.25 -17.33 8.61
N GLU A 279 10.90 -16.18 8.05
CA GLU A 279 10.29 -16.04 6.72
C GLU A 279 11.16 -16.62 5.61
N THR A 280 12.44 -16.24 5.57
CA THR A 280 13.39 -16.77 4.59
C THR A 280 13.51 -18.29 4.69
N THR A 281 13.53 -18.81 5.92
CA THR A 281 13.59 -20.25 6.20
C THR A 281 12.32 -20.96 5.72
N ILE A 282 11.14 -20.39 5.97
CA ILE A 282 9.85 -20.93 5.52
C ILE A 282 9.83 -21.03 3.99
N LEU A 283 10.17 -19.93 3.30
CA LEU A 283 10.15 -19.89 1.84
C LEU A 283 11.16 -20.87 1.23
N SER A 284 12.36 -20.98 1.80
CA SER A 284 13.36 -21.97 1.36
C SER A 284 12.87 -23.41 1.58
N ALA A 285 12.28 -23.71 2.73
CA ALA A 285 11.76 -25.05 3.03
C ALA A 285 10.60 -25.44 2.11
N LEU A 286 9.73 -24.49 1.77
CA LEU A 286 8.65 -24.70 0.79
C LEU A 286 9.21 -24.95 -0.62
N GLY A 287 10.26 -24.22 -1.02
CA GLY A 287 10.97 -24.45 -2.28
C GLY A 287 11.62 -25.83 -2.36
N ASN A 288 12.23 -26.30 -1.27
CA ASN A 288 12.76 -27.67 -1.18
C ASN A 288 11.64 -28.70 -1.25
N PHE A 289 10.53 -28.46 -0.56
CA PHE A 289 9.39 -29.38 -0.56
C PHE A 289 8.79 -29.58 -1.95
N ASP A 290 8.66 -28.51 -2.73
CA ASP A 290 8.17 -28.59 -4.11
C ASP A 290 9.11 -29.38 -5.03
N ARG A 291 10.43 -29.34 -4.77
CA ARG A 291 11.45 -30.04 -5.57
C ARG A 291 11.60 -31.51 -5.19
N ASP A 292 11.70 -31.78 -3.90
CA ASP A 292 12.20 -33.04 -3.36
C ASP A 292 11.20 -33.76 -2.44
N GLY A 293 10.02 -33.18 -2.20
CA GLY A 293 8.99 -33.70 -1.29
C GLY A 293 9.39 -33.65 0.19
N LYS A 294 10.48 -32.94 0.53
CA LYS A 294 11.04 -32.80 1.88
C LYS A 294 11.40 -31.33 2.14
N TYR A 295 11.27 -30.90 3.39
CA TYR A 295 11.58 -29.52 3.79
C TYR A 295 13.09 -29.23 3.87
N PHE A 296 13.89 -30.24 4.22
CA PHE A 296 15.33 -30.17 4.43
C PHE A 296 16.03 -31.38 3.81
#